data_AF-A0AAQ0E828-F1
#
_entry.id   AF-A0AAQ0E828-F1
#
_cell.length_a   1.000
_cell.length_b   1.000
_cell.length_c   1.000
_cell.angle_alpha   90.00
_cell.angle_beta   90.00
_cell.angle_gamma   90.00
#
_symmetry.space_group_name_H-M   'P 1'
#
loop_
_entity.id
_entity.type
_entity.pdbx_description
1 polymer ?
#
loop_
_entity_poly.entity_id
_entity_poly.type
_entity_poly.pdbx_seq_one_letter_code
_entity_poly.pdbx_strand_id
1 'polypeptide(L)'
;MSFVTTYCSHCFTRNRLPEDHIDHSAKCGHCKAALFGQTPTLGRDNQFDTLISSDIPVVVDFWASWCGPCQQFAPVFHEVAHEMEPQMRFVKVDTEQQTSIAARYAIRSIPTLMVFKQGKMVAQVNGSLPKSMFKEWLEQFVNV
;
A
#
# COMPACT_ATOMS: atom_id res chain seq x y z
N MET A 1 15.98 11.22 18.29
CA MET A 1 15.87 10.73 16.91
C MET A 1 14.73 9.73 16.89
N SER A 2 13.64 10.09 16.24
CA SER A 2 12.51 9.23 15.96
C SER A 2 12.84 8.32 14.77
N PHE A 3 12.21 7.14 14.73
CA PHE A 3 12.48 6.12 13.71
C PHE A 3 11.16 5.56 13.22
N VAL A 4 11.13 5.25 11.92
CA VAL A 4 10.01 4.62 11.25
C VAL A 4 10.42 3.21 10.84
N THR A 5 9.55 2.26 11.14
CA THR A 5 9.62 0.90 10.63
C THR A 5 8.88 0.79 9.31
N THR A 6 9.54 0.31 8.28
CA THR A 6 8.92 -0.06 7.01
C THR A 6 9.38 -1.45 6.56
N TYR A 7 8.69 -2.05 5.61
CA TYR A 7 8.98 -3.38 5.12
C TYR A 7 9.37 -3.34 3.64
N CYS A 8 10.41 -4.11 3.30
CA CYS A 8 10.92 -4.18 1.94
C CYS A 8 9.91 -4.89 1.03
N SER A 9 9.54 -4.26 -0.08
CA SER A 9 8.62 -4.86 -1.07
C SER A 9 9.21 -6.07 -1.82
N HIS A 10 10.53 -6.28 -1.73
CA HIS A 10 11.22 -7.39 -2.40
C HIS A 10 11.39 -8.64 -1.52
N CYS A 11 11.85 -8.46 -0.28
CA CYS A 11 12.18 -9.58 0.63
C CYS A 11 11.41 -9.54 1.96
N PHE A 12 10.51 -8.57 2.14
CA PHE A 12 9.65 -8.39 3.33
C PHE A 12 10.39 -8.22 4.65
N THR A 13 11.72 -8.05 4.61
CA THR A 13 12.51 -7.75 5.80
C THR A 13 12.10 -6.40 6.37
N ARG A 14 11.99 -6.36 7.71
CA ARG A 14 11.81 -5.13 8.48
C ARG A 14 13.02 -4.22 8.34
N ASN A 15 12.79 -2.96 8.02
CA ASN A 15 13.82 -1.92 7.98
C ASN A 15 13.42 -0.80 8.93
N ARG A 16 14.40 -0.29 9.68
CA ARG A 16 14.23 0.84 10.59
C ARG A 16 15.00 2.01 10.01
N LEU A 17 14.29 3.09 9.67
CA LEU A 17 14.85 4.29 9.06
C LEU A 17 14.74 5.45 10.05
N PRO A 18 15.74 6.33 10.14
CA PRO A 18 15.56 7.66 10.72
C PRO A 18 14.46 8.41 9.96
N GLU A 19 13.61 9.18 10.67
CA GLU A 19 12.52 9.93 10.03
C GLU A 19 13.00 10.94 8.98
N ASP A 20 14.19 11.50 9.17
CA ASP A 20 14.86 12.43 8.25
C ASP A 20 15.45 11.74 7.01
N HIS A 21 15.45 10.40 6.94
CA HIS A 21 16.04 9.60 5.87
C HIS A 21 15.00 8.65 5.21
N ILE A 22 13.74 9.08 5.17
CA ILE A 22 12.67 8.41 4.43
C ILE A 22 12.65 8.99 3.01
N ASP A 23 13.59 8.55 2.18
CA ASP A 23 13.76 9.02 0.80
C ASP A 23 14.16 7.87 -0.17
N HIS A 24 14.14 8.15 -1.47
CA HIS A 24 14.43 7.15 -2.52
C HIS A 24 15.85 6.59 -2.53
N SER A 25 16.78 7.13 -1.73
CA SER A 25 18.12 6.56 -1.55
C SER A 25 18.13 5.37 -0.56
N ALA A 26 17.07 5.22 0.25
CA ALA A 26 16.98 4.19 1.27
C ALA A 26 16.97 2.77 0.67
N LYS A 27 17.84 1.90 1.19
CA LYS A 27 17.99 0.51 0.75
C LYS A 27 17.68 -0.46 1.87
N CYS A 28 17.21 -1.64 1.48
CA CYS A 28 16.95 -2.71 2.43
C CYS A 28 18.28 -3.19 3.06
N GLY A 29 18.32 -3.29 4.38
CA GLY A 29 19.49 -3.78 5.12
C GLY A 29 19.86 -5.22 4.77
N HIS A 30 18.89 -6.04 4.36
CA HIS A 30 19.08 -7.45 4.02
C HIS A 30 19.39 -7.66 2.52
N CYS A 31 18.42 -7.43 1.63
CA CYS A 31 18.58 -7.72 0.20
C CYS A 31 19.22 -6.60 -0.63
N LYS A 32 19.48 -5.42 -0.03
CA LYS A 32 20.07 -4.23 -0.68
C LYS A 32 19.22 -3.58 -1.79
N ALA A 33 18.05 -4.12 -2.10
CA ALA A 33 17.09 -3.47 -3.00
C ALA A 33 16.65 -2.10 -2.47
N ALA A 34 16.25 -1.20 -3.36
CA ALA A 34 15.64 0.07 -2.97
C ALA A 34 14.36 -0.19 -2.16
N LEU A 35 14.17 0.54 -1.06
CA LEU A 35 12.95 0.42 -0.26
C LEU A 35 11.77 1.09 -0.97
N PHE A 36 12.05 2.16 -1.70
CA PHE A 36 11.08 2.97 -2.45
C PHE A 36 11.44 2.94 -3.94
N GLY A 37 10.45 3.09 -4.82
CA GLY A 37 10.54 3.05 -6.28
C GLY A 37 9.96 1.77 -6.90
N GLN A 38 9.45 0.85 -6.08
CA GLN A 38 8.85 -0.43 -6.52
C GLN A 38 7.37 -0.51 -6.11
N THR A 39 6.60 0.46 -6.60
CA THR A 39 5.21 0.69 -6.22
C THR A 39 4.30 0.68 -7.45
N PRO A 40 3.07 0.13 -7.36
CA PRO A 40 2.49 -0.61 -6.24
C PRO A 40 3.10 -2.02 -6.06
N THR A 41 3.15 -2.49 -4.81
CA THR A 41 3.57 -3.87 -4.48
C THR A 41 2.39 -4.84 -4.54
N LEU A 42 2.62 -6.09 -4.96
CA LEU A 42 1.56 -7.12 -4.92
C LEU A 42 1.41 -7.70 -3.51
N GLY A 43 0.20 -7.61 -2.97
CA GLY A 43 -0.18 -8.20 -1.70
C GLY A 43 -0.53 -9.67 -1.87
N ARG A 44 0.25 -10.56 -1.26
CA ARG A 44 -0.01 -12.01 -1.18
C ARG A 44 -0.12 -12.50 0.26
N ASP A 45 -0.84 -13.60 0.48
CA ASP A 45 -1.16 -14.19 1.79
C ASP A 45 0.05 -14.27 2.73
N ASN A 46 1.19 -14.76 2.24
CA ASN A 46 2.37 -15.01 3.06
C ASN A 46 3.13 -13.75 3.54
N GLN A 47 2.80 -12.58 3.00
CA GLN A 47 3.54 -11.33 3.27
C GLN A 47 2.64 -10.11 3.50
N PHE A 48 1.34 -10.25 3.30
CA PHE A 48 0.41 -9.12 3.37
C PHE A 48 0.41 -8.46 4.76
N ASP A 49 0.32 -9.26 5.82
CA ASP A 49 0.33 -8.75 7.21
C ASP A 49 1.63 -8.01 7.54
N THR A 50 2.75 -8.50 7.00
CA THR A 50 4.05 -7.84 7.12
C THR A 50 4.03 -6.47 6.45
N LEU A 51 3.51 -6.35 5.22
CA LEU A 51 3.44 -5.07 4.51
C LEU A 51 2.60 -4.05 5.26
N ILE A 52 1.38 -4.42 5.69
CA ILE A 52 0.44 -3.48 6.33
C ILE A 52 0.84 -3.09 7.76
N SER A 53 1.81 -3.79 8.36
CA SER A 53 2.35 -3.51 9.71
C SER A 53 3.33 -2.33 9.74
N SER A 54 3.57 -1.68 8.61
CA SER A 54 4.45 -0.51 8.48
C SER A 54 3.98 0.68 9.32
N ASP A 55 4.94 1.45 9.84
CA ASP A 55 4.70 2.77 10.45
C ASP A 55 4.33 3.81 9.37
N ILE A 56 4.88 3.66 8.16
CA ILE A 56 4.41 4.39 6.97
C ILE A 56 3.03 3.85 6.60
N PRO A 57 1.99 4.69 6.46
CA PRO A 57 0.66 4.27 6.05
C PRO A 57 0.66 3.47 4.74
N VAL A 58 -0.18 2.45 4.67
CA VAL A 58 -0.29 1.55 3.52
C VAL A 58 -1.69 1.60 2.95
N VAL A 59 -1.85 2.06 1.71
CA VAL A 59 -3.11 1.94 0.98
C VAL A 59 -3.13 0.65 0.18
N VAL A 60 -4.26 -0.07 0.26
CA VAL A 60 -4.50 -1.35 -0.41
C VAL A 60 -5.66 -1.19 -1.38
N ASP A 61 -5.43 -1.53 -2.66
CA ASP A 61 -6.45 -1.70 -3.69
C ASP A 61 -6.81 -3.18 -3.83
N PHE A 62 -8.03 -3.54 -3.41
CA PHE A 62 -8.62 -4.84 -3.63
C PHE A 62 -9.33 -4.86 -4.98
N TRP A 63 -8.83 -5.67 -5.91
CA TRP A 63 -9.24 -5.66 -7.32
C TRP A 63 -9.42 -7.08 -7.88
N ALA A 64 -9.87 -7.17 -9.14
CA ALA A 64 -9.86 -8.40 -9.93
C ALA A 64 -9.68 -8.08 -11.42
N SER A 65 -9.21 -9.05 -12.19
CA SER A 65 -8.88 -8.87 -13.62
C SER A 65 -10.08 -8.59 -14.50
N TRP A 66 -11.24 -9.18 -14.21
CA TRP A 66 -12.49 -8.99 -14.96
C TRP A 66 -13.27 -7.73 -14.59
N CYS A 67 -12.83 -7.01 -13.55
CA CYS A 67 -13.54 -5.83 -13.03
C CYS A 67 -13.20 -4.59 -13.86
N GLY A 68 -14.14 -4.14 -14.70
CA GLY A 68 -14.01 -2.95 -15.54
C GLY A 68 -13.60 -1.68 -14.75
N PRO A 69 -14.30 -1.30 -13.66
CA PRO A 69 -13.90 -0.16 -12.83
C PRO A 69 -12.49 -0.30 -12.23
N CYS A 70 -12.07 -1.51 -11.87
CA CYS A 70 -10.74 -1.78 -11.36
C CYS A 70 -9.66 -1.54 -12.42
N GLN A 71 -9.90 -1.97 -13.66
CA GLN A 71 -8.99 -1.73 -14.79
C GLN A 71 -8.86 -0.22 -15.08
N GLN A 72 -9.97 0.52 -15.03
CA GLN A 72 -9.98 1.97 -15.22
C GLN A 72 -9.24 2.72 -14.11
N PHE A 73 -9.33 2.22 -12.87
CA PHE A 73 -8.68 2.83 -11.71
C PHE A 73 -7.19 2.49 -11.58
N ALA A 74 -6.76 1.34 -12.11
CA ALA A 74 -5.37 0.88 -12.05
C ALA A 74 -4.31 1.94 -12.46
N PRO A 75 -4.45 2.71 -13.56
CA PRO A 75 -3.48 3.76 -13.90
C PRO A 75 -3.47 4.90 -12.87
N VAL A 76 -4.62 5.30 -12.34
CA VAL A 76 -4.72 6.34 -11.29
C VAL A 76 -4.03 5.87 -10.02
N PHE A 77 -4.27 4.62 -9.61
CA PHE A 77 -3.63 4.04 -8.43
C PHE A 77 -2.10 4.00 -8.58
N HIS A 78 -1.61 3.59 -9.75
CA HIS A 78 -0.18 3.54 -10.05
C HIS A 78 0.44 4.93 -10.05
N GLU A 79 -0.18 5.91 -10.71
CA GLU A 79 0.34 7.28 -10.78
C GLU A 79 0.43 7.93 -9.39
N VAL A 80 -0.63 7.84 -8.60
CA VAL A 80 -0.64 8.37 -7.23
C VAL A 80 0.34 7.62 -6.33
N ALA A 81 0.56 6.33 -6.57
CA ALA A 81 1.57 5.56 -5.87
C ALA A 81 2.99 6.12 -6.04
N HIS A 82 3.35 6.54 -7.26
CA HIS A 82 4.64 7.18 -7.53
C HIS A 82 4.73 8.60 -6.97
N GLU A 83 3.62 9.34 -6.95
CA GLU A 83 3.60 10.72 -6.43
C GLU A 83 3.69 10.79 -4.90
N MET A 84 3.13 9.81 -4.19
CA MET A 84 3.01 9.83 -2.73
C MET A 84 4.03 8.95 -2.01
N GLU A 85 4.83 8.17 -2.74
CA GLU A 85 5.97 7.49 -2.13
C GLU A 85 7.10 8.52 -1.86
N PRO A 86 7.77 8.51 -0.70
CA PRO A 86 7.71 7.51 0.38
C PRO A 86 6.76 7.84 1.54
N GLN A 87 5.91 8.86 1.42
CA GLN A 87 4.94 9.25 2.46
C GLN A 87 3.86 8.19 2.69
N MET A 88 3.53 7.41 1.66
CA MET A 88 2.65 6.24 1.74
C MET A 88 3.20 5.06 0.94
N ARG A 89 2.73 3.86 1.27
CA ARG A 89 2.99 2.61 0.54
C ARG A 89 1.73 2.13 -0.16
N PHE A 90 1.87 1.57 -1.35
CA PHE A 90 0.72 1.15 -2.16
C PHE A 90 0.81 -0.35 -2.43
N VAL A 91 -0.28 -1.05 -2.14
CA VAL A 91 -0.39 -2.50 -2.29
C VAL A 91 -1.61 -2.82 -3.15
N LYS A 92 -1.49 -3.79 -4.05
CA LYS A 92 -2.62 -4.33 -4.81
C LYS A 92 -2.87 -5.78 -4.41
N VAL A 93 -4.12 -6.12 -4.09
CA VAL A 93 -4.55 -7.48 -3.78
C VAL A 93 -5.56 -7.93 -4.83
N ASP A 94 -5.17 -8.94 -5.61
CA ASP A 94 -6.10 -9.64 -6.50
C ASP A 94 -6.99 -10.57 -5.66
N THR A 95 -8.27 -10.25 -5.59
CA THR A 95 -9.26 -10.97 -4.76
C THR A 95 -9.59 -12.36 -5.27
N GLU A 96 -9.33 -12.66 -6.55
CA GLU A 96 -9.49 -14.02 -7.10
C GLU A 96 -8.34 -14.92 -6.70
N GLN A 97 -7.14 -14.35 -6.61
CA GLN A 97 -5.94 -15.11 -6.26
C GLN A 97 -5.71 -15.19 -4.74
N GLN A 98 -6.09 -14.16 -4.00
CA GLN A 98 -5.88 -14.05 -2.55
C GLN A 98 -7.22 -14.11 -1.81
N THR A 99 -7.94 -15.22 -2.00
CA THR A 99 -9.30 -15.41 -1.47
C THR A 99 -9.35 -15.35 0.06
N SER A 100 -8.27 -15.76 0.75
CA SER A 100 -8.18 -15.70 2.20
C SER A 100 -8.14 -14.26 2.72
N ILE A 101 -7.35 -13.38 2.09
CA ILE A 101 -7.31 -11.95 2.42
C ILE A 101 -8.66 -11.29 2.10
N ALA A 102 -9.24 -11.59 0.92
CA ALA A 102 -10.54 -11.05 0.53
C ALA A 102 -11.65 -11.44 1.53
N ALA A 103 -11.67 -12.70 1.97
CA ALA A 103 -12.60 -13.18 2.98
C ALA A 103 -12.36 -12.49 4.34
N ARG A 104 -11.10 -12.37 4.78
CA ARG A 104 -10.73 -11.75 6.06
C ARG A 104 -11.23 -10.30 6.19
N TYR A 105 -11.16 -9.54 5.11
CA TYR A 105 -11.65 -8.15 5.08
C TYR A 105 -13.07 -8.01 4.54
N ALA A 106 -13.79 -9.12 4.38
CA ALA A 106 -15.17 -9.16 3.90
C ALA A 106 -15.39 -8.33 2.63
N ILE A 107 -14.49 -8.48 1.64
CA ILE A 107 -14.58 -7.75 0.36
C ILE A 107 -15.82 -8.23 -0.41
N ARG A 108 -16.81 -7.34 -0.57
CA ARG A 108 -18.09 -7.60 -1.24
C ARG A 108 -18.27 -6.84 -2.55
N SER A 109 -17.43 -5.84 -2.79
CA SER A 109 -17.39 -5.02 -4.00
C SER A 109 -15.95 -4.69 -4.33
N ILE A 110 -15.67 -4.50 -5.62
CA ILE A 110 -14.35 -4.10 -6.09
C ILE A 110 -14.47 -3.01 -7.16
N PRO A 111 -13.52 -2.04 -7.23
CA PRO A 111 -12.39 -1.92 -6.32
C PRO A 111 -12.84 -1.51 -4.91
N THR A 112 -12.12 -1.97 -3.89
CA THR A 112 -12.26 -1.48 -2.51
C THR A 112 -10.90 -0.99 -2.07
N LEU A 113 -10.86 0.23 -1.53
CA LEU A 113 -9.64 0.87 -1.05
C LEU A 113 -9.65 0.85 0.48
N MET A 114 -8.53 0.46 1.08
CA MET A 114 -8.35 0.50 2.54
C MET A 114 -7.01 1.14 2.88
N VAL A 115 -6.97 1.94 3.95
CA VAL A 115 -5.72 2.46 4.52
C VAL A 115 -5.42 1.73 5.81
N PHE A 116 -4.19 1.26 5.93
CA PHE A 116 -3.65 0.61 7.11
C PHE A 116 -2.54 1.44 7.72
N LYS A 117 -2.48 1.44 9.06
CA LYS A 117 -1.36 1.97 9.84
C LYS A 117 -1.04 0.98 10.96
N GLN A 118 0.21 0.53 11.04
CA GLN A 118 0.66 -0.43 12.07
C GLN A 118 -0.26 -1.66 12.17
N GLY A 119 -0.67 -2.20 11.02
CA GLY A 119 -1.51 -3.39 10.90
C GLY A 119 -3.00 -3.16 11.15
N LYS A 120 -3.42 -1.94 11.49
CA LYS A 120 -4.83 -1.59 11.76
C LYS A 120 -5.43 -0.88 10.56
N MET A 121 -6.61 -1.30 10.13
CA MET A 121 -7.41 -0.57 9.15
C MET A 121 -7.93 0.73 9.78
N VAL A 122 -7.58 1.88 9.20
CA VAL A 122 -7.96 3.21 9.69
C VAL A 122 -8.99 3.90 8.78
N ALA A 123 -9.09 3.49 7.52
CA ALA A 123 -10.10 4.00 6.59
C ALA A 123 -10.43 2.98 5.50
N GLN A 124 -11.62 3.11 4.92
CA GLN A 124 -12.09 2.33 3.79
C GLN A 124 -12.97 3.18 2.87
N VAL A 125 -12.83 2.97 1.57
CA VAL A 125 -13.74 3.49 0.53
C VAL A 125 -14.09 2.35 -0.41
N ASN A 126 -15.39 2.23 -0.73
CA ASN A 126 -15.84 1.30 -1.76
C ASN A 126 -15.91 2.04 -3.10
N GLY A 127 -15.39 1.42 -4.15
CA GLY A 127 -15.32 2.00 -5.49
C GLY A 127 -14.02 2.77 -5.76
N SER A 128 -13.87 3.19 -7.01
CA SER A 128 -12.76 4.00 -7.47
C SER A 128 -13.03 5.49 -7.25
N LEU A 129 -11.96 6.25 -7.10
CA LEU A 129 -12.00 7.71 -6.98
C LEU A 129 -11.30 8.36 -8.18
N PRO A 130 -11.75 9.53 -8.67
CA PRO A 130 -10.95 10.37 -9.53
C PRO A 130 -9.61 10.72 -8.87
N LYS A 131 -8.56 10.94 -9.67
CA LYS A 131 -7.19 11.15 -9.16
C LYS A 131 -7.09 12.21 -8.06
N SER A 132 -7.70 13.38 -8.25
CA SER A 132 -7.67 14.47 -7.26
C SER A 132 -8.30 14.05 -5.94
N MET A 133 -9.51 13.50 -5.98
CA MET A 133 -10.21 13.01 -4.80
C MET A 133 -9.46 11.86 -4.12
N PHE A 134 -8.82 10.99 -4.89
CA PHE A 134 -8.01 9.90 -4.34
C PHE A 134 -6.83 10.47 -3.55
N LYS A 135 -6.12 11.46 -4.09
CA LYS A 135 -5.01 12.14 -3.38
C LYS A 135 -5.49 12.88 -2.13
N GLU A 136 -6.54 13.69 -2.25
CA GLU A 136 -7.13 14.43 -1.12
C GLU A 136 -7.61 13.50 0.00
N TRP A 137 -8.13 12.32 -0.35
CA TRP A 137 -8.47 11.29 0.62
C TRP A 137 -7.23 10.74 1.33
N LEU A 138 -6.17 10.42 0.58
CA LEU A 138 -4.93 9.86 1.13
C LEU A 138 -4.13 10.84 1.99
N GLU A 139 -4.12 12.13 1.63
CA GLU A 139 -3.41 13.18 2.35
C GLU A 139 -3.85 13.31 3.81
N GLN A 140 -5.07 12.88 4.16
CA GLN A 140 -5.57 12.85 5.53
C GLN A 140 -4.81 11.87 6.45
N PHE A 141 -4.05 10.94 5.86
CA PHE A 141 -3.31 9.90 6.58
C PHE A 141 -1.80 10.13 6.56
N VAL A 142 -1.32 11.13 5.83
CA VAL A 142 0.09 11.53 5.82
C VAL A 142 0.33 12.46 7.03
N ASN A 143 1.33 12.15 7.85
CA ASN A 143 1.74 12.91 9.06
C ASN A 143 0.83 12.82 10.31
N VAL A 144 0.06 11.73 10.46
CA VAL A 144 -0.50 11.33 11.77
C VAL A 144 0.40 10.27 12.36
#